data_AF-A0A0F6U2S2-F1
#
_entry.id   AF-A0A0F6U2S2-F1
#
_cell.length_a   1.000
_cell.length_b   1.000
_cell.length_c   1.000
_cell.angle_alpha   90.00
_cell.angle_beta   90.00
_cell.angle_gamma   90.00
#
_symmetry.space_group_name_H-M   'P 1'
#
loop_
_entity.id
_entity.type
_entity.pdbx_description
1 polymer ?
#
loop_
_entity_poly.entity_id
_entity_poly.type
_entity_poly.pdbx_seq_one_letter_code
_entity_poly.pdbx_strand_id
1 'polypeptide(L)'
;MPKTRHSILQKRLLAAVDSHTVDYTALPELRCTFGGRSIVPDVAVIAWNRINLNEAGEPEDDFREAPDWTIEILSPDQKVNRVIDNILH
;
A
#
# COMPACT_ATOMS: atom_id res chain seq x y z
N MET A 1 -2.17 15.54 5.10
CA MET A 1 -0.70 15.49 5.24
C MET A 1 -0.36 14.54 6.37
N PRO A 2 0.60 13.61 6.17
CA PRO A 2 1.03 12.68 7.19
C PRO A 2 1.54 13.41 8.44
N LYS A 3 1.24 12.86 9.62
CA LYS A 3 1.76 13.36 10.90
C LYS A 3 3.00 12.56 11.30
N THR A 4 3.91 13.16 12.07
CA THR A 4 5.17 12.50 12.49
C THR A 4 4.96 11.11 13.08
N ARG A 5 3.98 10.93 13.96
CA ARG A 5 3.67 9.61 14.56
C ARG A 5 3.21 8.59 13.52
N HIS A 6 2.35 9.01 12.60
CA HIS A 6 1.87 8.18 11.50
C HIS A 6 3.04 7.76 10.60
N SER A 7 3.89 8.70 10.16
CA SER A 7 5.03 8.38 9.29
C SER A 7 6.06 7.47 9.97
N ILE A 8 6.28 7.61 11.28
CA ILE A 8 7.15 6.69 12.04
C ILE A 8 6.56 5.27 12.07
N LEU A 9 5.24 5.14 12.27
CA LEU A 9 4.57 3.84 12.25
C LEU A 9 4.62 3.22 10.85
N GLN A 10 4.30 3.99 9.81
CA GLN A 10 4.37 3.55 8.41
C GLN A 10 5.77 3.02 8.10
N LYS A 11 6.82 3.81 8.35
CA LYS A 11 8.21 3.39 8.13
C LYS A 11 8.59 2.09 8.86
N ARG A 12 8.19 1.97 10.13
CA ARG A 12 8.50 0.76 10.94
C ARG A 12 7.74 -0.46 10.42
N LEU A 13 6.51 -0.28 9.97
CA LEU A 13 5.70 -1.35 9.42
C LEU A 13 6.27 -1.85 8.09
N LEU A 14 6.65 -0.95 7.17
CA LEU A 14 7.32 -1.32 5.91
C LEU A 14 8.54 -2.21 6.18
N ALA A 15 9.45 -1.73 7.04
CA ALA A 15 10.65 -2.47 7.41
C ALA A 15 10.36 -3.79 8.13
N ALA A 16 9.26 -3.89 8.88
CA ALA A 16 8.85 -5.12 9.52
C ALA A 16 8.36 -6.14 8.49
N VAL A 17 7.51 -5.74 7.54
CA VAL A 17 7.02 -6.64 6.48
C VAL A 17 8.18 -7.16 5.63
N ASP A 18 9.01 -6.25 5.10
CA ASP A 18 10.12 -6.62 4.20
C ASP A 18 11.20 -7.47 4.90
N SER A 19 11.31 -7.42 6.24
CA SER A 19 12.30 -8.25 6.96
C SER A 19 11.81 -9.66 7.29
N HIS A 20 10.51 -9.94 7.16
CA HIS A 20 9.92 -11.24 7.49
C HIS A 20 9.67 -12.14 6.27
N THR A 21 9.78 -11.60 5.06
CA THR A 21 9.54 -12.36 3.82
C THR A 21 10.35 -11.80 2.67
N VAL A 22 10.69 -12.67 1.72
CA VAL A 22 11.28 -12.31 0.43
C VAL A 22 10.27 -12.41 -0.72
N ASP A 23 9.07 -12.93 -0.45
CA ASP A 23 8.03 -13.17 -1.46
C ASP A 23 7.12 -11.96 -1.66
N TYR A 24 7.07 -11.08 -0.65
CA TYR A 24 6.25 -9.87 -0.66
C TYR A 24 7.11 -8.64 -0.39
N THR A 25 6.61 -7.48 -0.82
CA THR A 25 7.15 -6.17 -0.45
C THR A 25 6.03 -5.25 0.03
N ALA A 26 6.36 -4.38 0.98
CA ALA A 26 5.48 -3.33 1.43
C ALA A 26 5.87 -1.98 0.81
N LEU A 27 4.90 -1.30 0.19
CA LEU A 27 5.09 -0.03 -0.49
C LEU A 27 4.20 1.04 0.15
N PRO A 28 4.77 2.20 0.54
CA PRO A 28 3.97 3.31 1.08
C PRO A 28 3.24 4.04 -0.05
N GLU A 29 1.98 4.40 0.20
CA GLU A 29 1.22 5.32 -0.67
C GLU A 29 1.15 4.90 -2.16
N LEU A 30 1.21 3.59 -2.45
CA LEU A 30 1.14 3.08 -3.81
C LEU A 30 -0.29 3.16 -4.34
N ARG A 31 -0.48 3.84 -5.48
CA ARG A 31 -1.78 3.84 -6.16
C ARG A 31 -2.08 2.46 -6.72
N CYS A 32 -3.20 1.88 -6.26
CA CYS A 32 -3.72 0.62 -6.75
C CYS A 32 -5.03 0.88 -7.51
N THR A 33 -5.08 0.54 -8.81
CA THR A 33 -6.26 0.78 -9.66
C THR A 33 -6.88 -0.54 -10.10
N PHE A 34 -8.11 -0.82 -9.69
CA PHE A 34 -8.81 -2.06 -10.00
C PHE A 34 -10.32 -1.87 -9.90
N GLY A 35 -11.11 -2.70 -10.60
CA GLY A 35 -12.57 -2.65 -10.49
C GLY A 35 -13.20 -1.29 -10.84
N GLY A 36 -12.54 -0.49 -11.70
CA GLY A 36 -13.00 0.85 -12.09
C GLY A 36 -12.76 1.95 -11.04
N ARG A 37 -11.99 1.69 -9.99
CA ARG A 37 -11.61 2.68 -8.95
C ARG A 37 -10.10 2.67 -8.70
N SER A 38 -9.60 3.74 -8.09
CA SER A 38 -8.22 3.82 -7.59
C SER A 38 -8.22 4.15 -6.10
N ILE A 39 -7.44 3.39 -5.34
CA ILE A 39 -7.16 3.67 -3.93
C ILE A 39 -5.68 3.98 -3.74
N VAL A 40 -5.37 4.67 -2.66
CA VAL A 40 -3.99 4.92 -2.20
C VAL A 40 -3.99 4.61 -0.70
N PRO A 41 -3.65 3.36 -0.31
CA PRO A 41 -3.53 3.00 1.09
C PRO A 41 -2.24 3.57 1.67
N ASP A 42 -2.21 3.78 3.00
CA ASP A 42 -0.97 4.17 3.67
C ASP A 42 0.14 3.12 3.43
N VAL A 43 -0.20 1.82 3.44
CA VAL A 43 0.70 0.72 3.04
C VAL A 43 -0.04 -0.31 2.19
N ALA A 44 0.52 -0.62 1.02
CA ALA A 44 0.14 -1.77 0.20
C ALA A 44 1.20 -2.88 0.33
N VAL A 45 0.78 -4.10 0.63
CA VAL A 45 1.65 -5.29 0.59
C VAL A 45 1.31 -6.09 -0.65
N ILE A 46 2.33 -6.38 -1.47
CA ILE A 46 2.17 -7.00 -2.79
C ILE A 46 3.21 -8.11 -2.96
N ALA A 47 2.80 -9.25 -3.49
CA ALA A 47 3.72 -10.32 -3.87
C ALA A 47 4.63 -9.85 -5.04
N TRP A 48 5.94 -10.14 -4.97
CA TRP A 48 6.90 -9.69 -5.99
C TRP A 48 6.53 -10.14 -7.40
N ASN A 49 5.94 -11.33 -7.56
CA ASN A 49 5.51 -11.86 -8.85
C ASN A 49 4.27 -11.17 -9.45
N ARG A 50 3.62 -10.26 -8.72
CA ARG A 50 2.50 -9.45 -9.18
C ARG A 50 2.92 -8.05 -9.63
N ILE A 51 4.17 -7.66 -9.40
CA ILE A 51 4.71 -6.40 -9.92
C ILE A 51 5.11 -6.64 -11.37
N ASN A 52 4.37 -6.02 -12.29
CA ASN A 52 4.67 -6.10 -13.71
C ASN A 52 5.99 -5.39 -14.02
N LEU A 53 6.80 -6.02 -14.88
CA LEU A 53 8.05 -5.46 -15.36
C LEU A 53 7.89 -5.07 -16.83
N ASN A 54 8.49 -3.95 -17.21
CA ASN A 54 8.56 -3.50 -18.59
C ASN A 54 9.62 -4.30 -19.39
N GLU A 55 9.80 -3.97 -20.67
CA GLU A 55 10.77 -4.63 -21.55
C GLU A 55 12.23 -4.53 -21.08
N ALA A 56 12.56 -3.54 -20.24
CA ALA A 56 13.88 -3.37 -19.64
C ALA A 56 14.05 -4.15 -18.32
N GLY A 57 13.01 -4.83 -17.84
CA GLY A 57 13.01 -5.54 -16.56
C GLY A 57 12.81 -4.63 -15.34
N GLU A 58 12.40 -3.38 -15.54
CA GLU A 58 12.10 -2.43 -14.47
C GLU A 58 10.60 -2.47 -14.12
N PRO A 59 10.20 -2.19 -12.85
CA PRO A 59 8.79 -2.11 -12.49
C PRO A 59 8.02 -1.09 -13.34
N GLU A 60 6.82 -1.46 -13.77
CA GLU A 60 5.86 -0.53 -14.38
C GLU A 60 5.38 0.51 -13.36
N ASP A 61 5.16 1.75 -13.80
CA ASP A 61 4.75 2.86 -12.92
C ASP A 61 3.34 2.64 -12.32
N ASP A 62 2.43 2.05 -13.10
CA ASP A 62 1.04 1.84 -12.73
C ASP A 62 0.80 0.42 -12.18
N PHE A 63 0.37 0.31 -10.92
CA PHE A 63 -0.17 -0.94 -10.39
C PHE A 63 -1.69 -1.04 -10.61
N ARG A 64 -2.11 -1.97 -11.48
CA ARG A 64 -3.50 -2.11 -11.96
C ARG A 64 -4.26 -3.30 -11.37
N GLU A 65 -3.89 -3.71 -10.17
CA GLU A 65 -4.55 -4.78 -9.42
C GLU A 65 -4.87 -4.33 -7.99
N ALA A 66 -5.64 -5.14 -7.26
CA ALA A 66 -5.80 -4.95 -5.81
C ALA A 66 -4.54 -5.46 -5.08
N PRO A 67 -4.06 -4.75 -4.04
CA PRO A 67 -2.93 -5.25 -3.26
C PRO A 67 -3.33 -6.54 -2.52
N ASP A 68 -2.35 -7.38 -2.17
CA ASP A 68 -2.61 -8.59 -1.37
C ASP A 68 -3.14 -8.19 0.00
N TRP A 69 -2.46 -7.24 0.68
CA TRP A 69 -2.96 -6.57 1.88
C TRP A 69 -2.96 -5.04 1.73
N THR A 70 -4.01 -4.41 2.26
CA THR A 70 -4.08 -2.97 2.51
C THR A 70 -4.00 -2.72 4.00
N ILE A 71 -3.14 -1.77 4.42
CA ILE A 71 -3.03 -1.35 5.82
C ILE A 71 -3.16 0.18 5.89
N GLU A 72 -4.02 0.64 6.80
CA GLU A 72 -4.28 2.07 7.02
C GLU A 72 -3.94 2.44 8.47
N ILE A 73 -3.21 3.54 8.66
CA ILE A 73 -2.69 4.04 9.92
C ILE A 73 -3.49 5.29 10.31
N LEU A 74 -4.44 5.11 11.22
CA LEU A 74 -5.31 6.19 11.66
C LEU A 74 -4.55 7.27 12.44
N SER A 75 -4.70 8.53 12.00
CA SER A 75 -4.38 9.69 12.84
C SER A 75 -5.54 10.00 13.79
N PRO A 76 -5.29 10.61 14.97
CA PRO A 76 -6.34 10.89 15.96
C PRO A 76 -7.57 11.64 15.42
N ASP A 77 -7.38 12.54 14.45
CA ASP A 77 -8.47 13.36 13.89
C ASP A 77 -9.12 12.74 12.64
N GLN A 78 -8.69 11.55 12.24
CA GLN A 78 -9.13 10.91 11.01
C GLN A 78 -10.43 10.14 11.26
N LYS A 79 -11.50 10.50 10.53
CA LYS A 79 -12.78 9.79 10.64
C LYS A 79 -12.64 8.37 10.09
N VAL A 80 -12.77 7.39 10.99
CA VAL A 80 -12.66 5.95 10.70
C VAL A 80 -13.53 5.51 9.52
N ASN A 81 -14.76 6.02 9.43
CA ASN A 81 -15.70 5.67 8.36
C ASN A 81 -15.16 5.94 6.96
N ARG A 82 -14.40 7.03 6.76
CA ARG A 82 -13.82 7.37 5.46
C ARG A 82 -12.72 6.38 5.03
N VAL A 83 -12.02 5.81 6.01
CA VAL A 83 -10.98 4.80 5.77
C VAL A 83 -11.62 3.45 5.45
N ILE A 84 -12.70 3.12 6.15
CA ILE A 84 -13.49 1.91 5.90
C ILE A 84 -14.15 1.94 4.51
N ASP A 85 -14.74 3.07 4.09
CA ASP A 85 -15.37 3.21 2.77
C ASP A 85 -14.37 3.08 1.60
N ASN A 86 -13.08 3.37 1.83
CA ASN A 86 -12.03 3.16 0.83
C ASN A 86 -11.65 1.67 0.69
N ILE A 87 -11.78 0.89 1.77
CA ILE A 87 -11.39 -0.53 1.83
C ILE A 87 -12.56 -1.43 1.42
N LEU A 88 -13.72 -1.23 2.05
CA LEU A 88 -14.91 -2.05 1.85
C LEU A 88 -15.55 -1.63 0.52
N HIS A 89 -15.38 -2.50 -0.47
CA HIS A 89 -16.18 -2.46 -1.68
C HIS A 89 -17.59 -2.97 -1.41
#